data_AF-A0A3B8QTW2-F1
#
_entry.id   AF-A0A3B8QTW2-F1
#
_cell.length_a   1.000
_cell.length_b   1.000
_cell.length_c   1.000
_cell.angle_alpha   90.00
_cell.angle_beta   90.00
_cell.angle_gamma   90.00
#
_symmetry.space_group_name_H-M   'P 1'
#
loop_
_entity.id
_entity.type
_entity.pdbx_description
1 polymer ?
#
loop_
_entity_poly.entity_id
_entity_poly.type
_entity_poly.pdbx_seq_one_letter_code
_entity_poly.pdbx_strand_id
1 'polypeptide(L)'
;MKTYENLVFGGGGVKGSAYAGSLEVLEELGLYGAVKCIGGTSTGAITAAVLATGGGSEGLRSTVESSNFHDFIQDGGGVVGEIFRGAQHYGIHSGVGFEKILQGYIERFSGNANLTFQQLFEKSVMQPSVFKNLTIVASNLS
;
A
#
# COMPACT_ATOMS: atom_id res chain seq x y z
N MET A 1 4.25 27.47 -6.81
CA MET A 1 3.29 26.37 -6.53
C MET A 1 3.85 25.58 -5.35
N LYS A 2 3.03 25.08 -4.42
CA LYS A 2 3.52 24.26 -3.30
C LYS A 2 3.85 22.87 -3.80
N THR A 3 4.99 22.33 -3.37
CA THR A 3 5.45 20.99 -3.73
C THR A 3 5.22 20.04 -2.55
N TYR A 4 4.62 18.88 -2.82
CA TYR A 4 4.36 17.85 -1.81
C TYR A 4 5.26 16.65 -2.07
N GLU A 5 6.19 16.37 -1.15
CA GLU A 5 7.15 15.28 -1.31
C GLU A 5 6.72 13.98 -0.61
N ASN A 6 5.72 14.05 0.27
CA ASN A 6 5.29 12.93 1.11
C ASN A 6 3.79 12.69 0.95
N LEU A 7 3.42 11.43 0.72
CA LEU A 7 2.02 11.00 0.65
C LEU A 7 1.79 9.90 1.70
N VAL A 8 0.81 10.08 2.58
CA VAL A 8 0.59 9.16 3.72
C VAL A 8 -0.84 8.64 3.71
N PHE A 9 -0.97 7.32 3.76
CA PHE A 9 -2.23 6.59 3.70
C PHE A 9 -2.56 5.98 5.06
N GLY A 10 -3.56 6.57 5.72
CA GLY A 10 -4.06 6.04 6.99
C GLY A 10 -4.84 4.74 6.81
N GLY A 11 -4.73 3.84 7.79
CA GLY A 11 -5.57 2.66 7.87
C GLY A 11 -7.06 2.97 8.14
N GLY A 12 -7.87 1.91 8.08
CA GLY A 12 -9.28 1.93 8.46
C GLY A 12 -10.22 1.77 7.26
N GLY A 13 -10.69 0.53 7.05
CA GLY A 13 -11.80 0.19 6.16
C GLY A 13 -11.55 0.30 4.65
N VAL A 14 -12.64 0.13 3.87
CA VAL A 14 -12.71 0.14 2.40
C VAL A 14 -12.46 1.56 1.85
N LYS A 15 -11.23 2.07 1.97
CA LYS A 15 -10.81 3.36 1.39
C LYS A 15 -10.03 3.22 0.08
N GLY A 16 -9.80 1.99 -0.40
CA GLY A 16 -8.97 1.72 -1.58
C GLY A 16 -9.44 2.45 -2.84
N SER A 17 -10.75 2.45 -3.11
CA SER A 17 -11.33 3.14 -4.27
C SER A 17 -11.22 4.67 -4.16
N ALA A 18 -11.38 5.21 -2.94
CA ALA A 18 -11.18 6.64 -2.69
C ALA A 18 -9.72 7.06 -2.90
N TYR A 19 -8.75 6.21 -2.55
CA TYR A 19 -7.33 6.47 -2.80
C TYR A 19 -6.97 6.41 -4.28
N ALA A 20 -7.55 5.48 -5.05
CA ALA A 20 -7.34 5.44 -6.50
C ALA A 20 -7.79 6.74 -7.18
N GLY A 21 -9.03 7.19 -6.92
CA GLY A 21 -9.54 8.44 -7.50
C GLY A 21 -8.79 9.69 -6.99
N SER A 22 -8.37 9.71 -5.72
CA SER A 22 -7.57 10.83 -5.20
C SER A 22 -6.20 10.91 -5.89
N LEU A 23 -5.60 9.77 -6.19
CA LEU A 23 -4.30 9.71 -6.85
C LEU A 23 -4.39 10.11 -8.33
N GLU A 24 -5.45 9.69 -9.03
CA GLU A 24 -5.73 10.10 -10.41
C GLU A 24 -5.77 11.63 -10.53
N VAL A 25 -6.50 12.30 -9.64
CA VAL A 25 -6.54 13.77 -9.60
C VAL A 25 -5.16 14.38 -9.29
N LEU A 26 -4.36 13.77 -8.40
CA LEU A 26 -3.00 14.24 -8.12
C LEU A 26 -2.06 14.11 -9.33
N GLU A 27 -2.23 13.06 -10.13
CA GLU A 27 -1.50 12.85 -11.38
C GLU A 27 -1.93 13.86 -12.45
N GLU A 28 -3.23 14.06 -12.65
CA GLU A 28 -3.80 15.05 -13.59
C GLU A 28 -3.32 16.48 -13.27
N LEU A 29 -3.22 16.83 -11.99
CA LEU A 29 -2.73 18.12 -11.53
C LEU A 29 -1.19 18.24 -11.58
N GLY A 30 -0.47 17.18 -11.97
CA GLY A 30 0.99 17.14 -12.00
C GLY A 30 1.66 17.21 -10.61
N LEU A 31 0.90 16.97 -9.54
CA LEU A 31 1.39 17.05 -8.16
C LEU A 31 2.09 15.76 -7.71
N TYR A 32 1.70 14.61 -8.28
CA TYR A 32 2.27 13.32 -7.91
C TYR A 32 3.75 13.16 -8.30
N GLY A 33 4.19 13.81 -9.39
CA GLY A 33 5.57 13.71 -9.88
C GLY A 33 6.62 14.19 -8.87
N ALA A 34 6.25 15.09 -7.95
CA ALA A 34 7.13 15.59 -6.90
C ALA A 34 7.18 14.72 -5.65
N VAL A 35 6.29 13.73 -5.52
CA VAL A 35 6.27 12.80 -4.39
C VAL A 35 7.51 11.92 -4.45
N LYS A 36 8.19 11.78 -3.32
CA LYS A 36 9.41 10.98 -3.12
C LYS A 36 9.20 9.88 -2.10
N CYS A 37 8.36 10.12 -1.10
CA CYS A 37 8.12 9.22 0.01
C CYS A 37 6.64 8.88 0.12
N ILE A 38 6.35 7.60 0.34
CA ILE A 38 5.00 7.10 0.55
C ILE A 38 4.95 6.35 1.89
N GLY A 39 3.99 6.73 2.72
CA GLY A 39 3.76 6.15 4.04
C GLY A 39 2.42 5.43 4.12
N GLY A 40 2.32 4.35 4.90
CA GLY A 40 1.06 3.63 5.07
C GLY A 40 0.91 2.90 6.41
N THR A 41 -0.33 2.77 6.90
CA THR A 41 -0.65 2.01 8.12
C THR A 41 -1.79 1.02 7.86
N SER A 42 -1.68 -0.22 8.34
CA SER A 42 -2.71 -1.27 8.14
C SER A 42 -3.13 -1.41 6.67
N THR A 43 -4.40 -1.19 6.30
CA THR A 43 -4.87 -1.20 4.90
C THR A 43 -4.18 -0.16 4.01
N GLY A 44 -3.77 0.97 4.59
CA GLY A 44 -2.96 1.98 3.90
C GLY A 44 -1.54 1.51 3.57
N ALA A 45 -1.01 0.50 4.26
CA ALA A 45 0.30 -0.09 3.95
C ALA A 45 0.30 -0.81 2.59
N ILE A 46 -0.82 -1.46 2.23
CA ILE A 46 -0.98 -2.12 0.92
C ILE A 46 -0.97 -1.07 -0.19
N THR A 47 -1.74 0.02 0.00
CA THR A 47 -1.75 1.16 -0.94
C THR A 47 -0.36 1.76 -1.07
N ALA A 48 0.32 2.00 0.05
CA ALA A 48 1.67 2.55 0.06
C ALA A 48 2.66 1.66 -0.70
N ALA A 49 2.61 0.34 -0.50
CA ALA A 49 3.47 -0.62 -1.18
C ALA A 49 3.26 -0.60 -2.70
N VAL A 50 2.02 -0.71 -3.16
CA VAL A 50 1.68 -0.66 -4.61
C VAL A 50 2.24 0.60 -5.26
N LEU A 51 1.99 1.76 -4.65
CA LEU A 51 2.44 3.03 -5.19
C LEU A 51 3.96 3.20 -5.15
N ALA A 52 4.59 2.81 -4.04
CA ALA A 52 6.04 2.91 -3.91
C ALA A 52 6.77 2.02 -4.92
N THR A 53 6.19 0.87 -5.28
CA THR A 53 6.71 -0.04 -6.31
C THR A 53 6.46 0.40 -7.75
N GLY A 54 5.81 1.55 -7.97
CA GLY A 54 5.59 2.12 -9.30
C GLY A 54 4.23 1.83 -9.92
N GLY A 55 3.25 1.40 -9.13
CA GLY A 55 1.90 1.10 -9.62
C GLY A 55 1.10 2.31 -10.10
N GLY A 56 1.30 3.50 -9.52
CA GLY A 56 0.53 4.70 -9.86
C GLY A 56 -0.98 4.56 -9.62
N SER A 57 -1.78 5.48 -10.17
CA SER A 57 -3.25 5.44 -10.07
C SER A 57 -3.86 4.19 -10.71
N GLU A 58 -3.40 3.80 -11.90
CA GLU A 58 -3.91 2.63 -12.64
C GLU A 58 -3.58 1.31 -11.93
N GLY A 59 -2.34 1.17 -11.44
CA GLY A 59 -1.93 0.00 -10.67
C GLY A 59 -2.71 -0.12 -9.37
N LEU A 60 -2.94 1.00 -8.68
CA LEU A 60 -3.78 1.03 -7.48
C LEU A 60 -5.24 0.69 -7.81
N ARG A 61 -5.81 1.26 -8.86
CA ARG A 61 -7.18 0.97 -9.31
C ARG A 61 -7.34 -0.51 -9.63
N SER A 62 -6.44 -1.07 -10.46
CA SER A 62 -6.50 -2.49 -10.81
C SER A 62 -6.29 -3.40 -9.60
N THR A 63 -5.47 -3.00 -8.64
CA THR A 63 -5.31 -3.73 -7.36
C THR A 63 -6.61 -3.72 -6.57
N VAL A 64 -7.31 -2.59 -6.51
CA VAL A 64 -8.59 -2.43 -5.80
C VAL A 64 -9.74 -3.18 -6.51
N GLU A 65 -9.74 -3.21 -7.84
CA GLU A 65 -10.75 -3.91 -8.65
C GLU A 65 -10.52 -5.43 -8.71
N SER A 66 -9.25 -5.87 -8.74
CA SER A 66 -8.90 -7.30 -8.80
C SER A 66 -8.89 -7.97 -7.43
N SER A 67 -8.57 -7.21 -6.39
CA SER A 67 -8.82 -7.66 -5.03
C SER A 67 -10.32 -7.57 -4.81
N ASN A 68 -10.96 -8.66 -4.45
CA ASN A 68 -12.11 -8.56 -3.57
C ASN A 68 -11.61 -7.99 -2.23
N PHE A 69 -11.28 -6.69 -2.18
CA PHE A 69 -11.11 -5.95 -0.92
C PHE A 69 -12.38 -6.11 -0.07
N HIS A 70 -13.50 -6.34 -0.75
CA HIS A 70 -14.74 -6.82 -0.17
C HIS A 70 -14.56 -8.17 0.54
N ASP A 71 -14.00 -9.22 -0.06
CA ASP A 71 -13.78 -10.52 0.61
C ASP A 71 -12.74 -10.42 1.74
N PHE A 72 -11.72 -9.57 1.59
CA PHE A 72 -10.78 -9.23 2.68
C PHE A 72 -11.46 -8.55 3.88
N ILE A 73 -12.70 -8.05 3.72
CA ILE A 73 -13.46 -7.30 4.74
C ILE A 73 -14.80 -7.99 5.09
N GLN A 74 -15.35 -8.84 4.23
CA GLN A 74 -16.68 -9.47 4.35
C GLN A 74 -16.65 -10.87 4.94
N ASP A 75 -15.55 -11.62 4.84
CA ASP A 75 -15.40 -12.84 5.62
C ASP A 75 -15.11 -12.50 7.08
N GLY A 76 -16.21 -12.29 7.81
CA GLY A 76 -16.26 -12.08 9.25
C GLY A 76 -16.58 -10.64 9.59
N GLY A 77 -17.74 -10.42 10.22
CA GLY A 77 -18.08 -9.14 10.82
C GLY A 77 -16.92 -8.62 11.68
N GLY A 78 -16.17 -7.67 11.14
CA GLY A 78 -15.13 -6.96 11.86
C GLY A 78 -13.69 -7.46 11.66
N VAL A 79 -13.19 -7.69 10.45
CA VAL A 79 -11.74 -7.93 10.21
C VAL A 79 -10.84 -6.82 10.78
N VAL A 80 -11.25 -5.55 10.77
CA VAL A 80 -10.50 -4.49 11.47
C VAL A 80 -10.58 -4.67 13.00
N GLY A 81 -11.74 -5.09 13.51
CA GLY A 81 -11.95 -5.39 14.93
C GLY A 81 -11.27 -6.68 15.39
N GLU A 82 -11.12 -7.67 14.52
CA GLU A 82 -10.45 -8.95 14.74
C GLU A 82 -8.94 -8.85 14.52
N ILE A 83 -8.47 -7.95 13.63
CA ILE A 83 -7.08 -7.52 13.59
C ILE A 83 -6.67 -6.84 14.90
N PHE A 84 -7.52 -5.94 15.41
CA PHE A 84 -7.31 -5.31 16.70
C PHE A 84 -7.51 -6.26 17.91
N ARG A 85 -8.47 -7.20 17.86
CA ARG A 85 -8.71 -8.19 18.93
C ARG A 85 -7.66 -9.30 18.92
N GLY A 86 -7.21 -9.76 17.76
CA GLY A 86 -6.17 -10.78 17.59
C GLY A 86 -4.76 -10.26 17.90
N ALA A 87 -4.52 -8.95 17.79
CA ALA A 87 -3.32 -8.34 18.36
C ALA A 87 -3.25 -8.45 19.90
N GLN A 88 -4.38 -8.65 20.58
CA GLN A 88 -4.40 -8.99 22.02
C GLN A 88 -4.26 -10.50 22.31
N HIS A 89 -4.43 -11.36 21.30
CA HIS A 89 -4.30 -12.81 21.40
C HIS A 89 -3.50 -13.37 20.20
N TYR A 90 -2.18 -13.24 20.27
CA TYR A 90 -1.17 -13.98 19.48
C TYR A 90 -1.62 -14.54 18.12
N GLY A 91 -1.42 -13.76 17.06
CA GLY A 91 -1.18 -14.26 15.70
C GLY A 91 -2.42 -14.67 14.92
N ILE A 92 -2.91 -13.76 14.07
CA ILE A 92 -4.05 -13.99 13.19
C ILE A 92 -3.64 -14.92 12.05
N HIS A 93 -4.54 -15.84 11.72
CA HIS A 93 -4.35 -17.03 10.89
C HIS A 93 -3.57 -16.81 9.57
N SER A 94 -2.62 -17.73 9.34
CA SER A 94 -1.73 -17.92 8.17
C SER A 94 -1.50 -16.68 7.28
N GLY A 95 -0.63 -15.77 7.69
CA GLY A 95 -0.14 -14.64 6.86
C GLY A 95 0.36 -15.01 5.45
N VAL A 96 0.54 -16.30 5.15
CA VAL A 96 0.89 -16.90 3.86
C VAL A 96 -0.01 -16.45 2.70
N GLY A 97 -1.33 -16.33 2.91
CA GLY A 97 -2.25 -15.90 1.84
C GLY A 97 -2.06 -14.42 1.48
N PHE A 98 -1.96 -13.58 2.50
CA PHE A 98 -1.72 -12.16 2.36
C PHE A 98 -0.33 -11.86 1.77
N GLU A 99 0.70 -12.56 2.25
CA GLU A 99 2.07 -12.44 1.74
C GLU A 99 2.14 -12.72 0.24
N LYS A 100 1.52 -13.81 -0.25
CA LYS A 100 1.47 -14.14 -1.68
C LYS A 100 0.77 -13.07 -2.52
N ILE A 101 -0.31 -12.50 -2.00
CA ILE A 101 -1.04 -11.43 -2.70
C ILE A 101 -0.17 -10.18 -2.80
N LEU A 102 0.48 -9.79 -1.70
CA LEU A 102 1.39 -8.65 -1.69
C LEU A 102 2.61 -8.88 -2.61
N GLN A 103 3.20 -10.08 -2.57
CA GLN A 103 4.26 -10.51 -3.48
C GLN A 103 3.82 -10.37 -4.94
N GLY A 104 2.61 -10.81 -5.30
CA GLY A 104 2.08 -10.66 -6.65
C GLY A 104 1.97 -9.20 -7.10
N TYR A 105 1.54 -8.30 -6.22
CA TYR A 105 1.51 -6.87 -6.52
C TYR A 105 2.91 -6.28 -6.66
N ILE A 106 3.81 -6.56 -5.72
CA ILE A 106 5.18 -6.08 -5.74
C ILE A 106 5.90 -6.61 -7.01
N GLU A 107 5.72 -7.88 -7.36
CA GLU A 107 6.30 -8.47 -8.57
C GLU A 107 5.78 -7.79 -9.83
N ARG A 108 4.46 -7.58 -9.92
CA ARG A 108 3.82 -6.93 -11.07
C ARG A 108 4.41 -5.54 -11.37
N PHE A 109 4.71 -4.75 -10.33
CA PHE A 109 5.17 -3.36 -10.53
C PHE A 109 6.69 -3.21 -10.46
N SER A 110 7.40 -4.05 -9.70
CA SER A 110 8.84 -3.92 -9.50
C SER A 110 9.69 -4.97 -10.23
N GLY A 111 9.07 -6.04 -10.71
CA GLY A 111 9.74 -7.22 -11.27
C GLY A 111 10.40 -8.14 -10.24
N ASN A 112 10.17 -7.92 -8.93
CA ASN A 112 10.75 -8.72 -7.86
C ASN A 112 9.74 -8.92 -6.71
N ALA A 113 9.14 -10.11 -6.61
CA ALA A 113 8.20 -10.46 -5.54
C ALA A 113 8.74 -10.22 -4.12
N ASN A 114 10.05 -10.40 -3.92
CA ASN A 114 10.71 -10.33 -2.62
C ASN A 114 11.53 -9.05 -2.45
N LEU A 115 11.09 -7.95 -3.09
CA LEU A 115 11.77 -6.67 -3.01
C LEU A 115 11.83 -6.17 -1.55
N THR A 116 13.05 -5.96 -1.06
CA THR A 116 13.25 -5.44 0.30
C THR A 116 13.11 -3.92 0.36
N PHE A 117 12.91 -3.35 1.54
CA PHE A 117 12.90 -1.91 1.75
C PHE A 117 14.19 -1.22 1.24
N GLN A 118 15.34 -1.84 1.49
CA GLN A 118 16.62 -1.31 1.02
C GLN A 118 16.70 -1.30 -0.51
N GLN A 119 16.33 -2.40 -1.15
CA GLN A 119 16.33 -2.49 -2.63
C GLN A 119 15.34 -1.50 -3.25
N LEU A 120 14.17 -1.33 -2.63
CA LEU A 120 13.19 -0.34 -3.06
C LEU A 120 13.73 1.09 -2.90
N PHE A 121 14.42 1.38 -1.80
CA PHE A 121 15.08 2.67 -1.60
C PHE A 121 16.13 2.93 -2.69
N GLU A 122 17.00 1.97 -2.98
CA GLU A 122 18.00 2.06 -4.06
C GLU A 122 17.34 2.31 -5.42
N LYS A 123 16.24 1.59 -5.73
CA LYS A 123 15.42 1.85 -6.93
C LYS A 123 14.82 3.25 -6.95
N SER A 124 14.35 3.77 -5.81
CA SER A 124 13.79 5.12 -5.71
C SER A 124 14.83 6.22 -5.97
N VAL A 125 16.10 5.97 -5.63
CA VAL A 125 17.21 6.87 -5.95
C VAL A 125 17.57 6.79 -7.43
N MET A 126 17.59 5.59 -8.00
CA MET A 126 17.96 5.33 -9.40
C MET A 126 16.87 5.77 -10.41
N GLN A 127 15.59 5.60 -10.05
CA GLN A 127 14.42 5.82 -10.91
C GLN A 127 13.30 6.55 -10.14
N PRO A 128 13.52 7.80 -9.71
CA PRO A 128 12.62 8.54 -8.82
C PRO A 128 11.26 8.90 -9.44
N SER A 129 11.13 8.84 -10.77
CA SER A 129 9.84 9.00 -11.46
C SER A 129 8.93 7.79 -11.30
N VAL A 130 9.50 6.61 -11.05
CA VAL A 130 8.78 5.33 -10.96
C VAL A 130 8.66 4.89 -9.51
N PHE A 131 9.79 4.74 -8.81
CA PHE A 131 9.82 4.17 -7.46
C PHE A 131 9.89 5.27 -6.41
N LYS A 132 9.25 5.01 -5.26
CA LYS A 132 9.21 5.93 -4.11
C LYS A 132 9.75 5.24 -2.87
N ASN A 133 10.32 6.01 -1.96
CA ASN A 133 10.74 5.49 -0.66
C ASN A 133 9.51 5.08 0.16
N LEU A 134 9.51 3.89 0.75
CA LEU A 134 8.37 3.32 1.45
C LEU A 134 8.57 3.37 2.97
N THR A 135 7.55 3.82 3.69
CA THR A 135 7.48 3.73 5.16
C THR A 135 6.19 3.04 5.58
N ILE A 136 6.31 1.95 6.35
CA ILE A 136 5.16 1.27 6.94
C ILE A 136 5.16 1.53 8.46
N VAL A 137 4.02 2.00 8.98
CA VAL A 137 3.84 2.18 10.41
C VAL A 137 2.92 1.08 10.93
N ALA A 138 3.40 0.40 11.97
CA ALA A 138 2.67 -0.64 12.69
C ALA A 138 2.77 -0.36 14.20
N SER A 139 1.82 -0.88 14.95
CA SER A 139 1.83 -0.82 16.42
C SER A 139 2.24 -2.17 16.96
N ASN A 140 3.31 -2.20 17.76
CA ASN A 140 3.70 -3.38 18.51
C ASN A 140 3.06 -3.33 19.90
N LEU A 141 2.31 -4.37 20.28
CA LEU A 141 1.60 -4.46 21.57
C LEU A 141 2.30 -5.39 22.58
N SER A 142 3.46 -5.95 22.22
CA SER A 142 4.27 -6.80 23.10
C SER A 142 4.97 -6.01 24.19
#